data_AF-A0A4R6I2E7-F1
#
_entry.id   AF-A0A4R6I2E7-F1
#
_cell.length_a   1.000
_cell.length_b   1.000
_cell.length_c   1.000
_cell.angle_alpha   90.00
_cell.angle_beta   90.00
_cell.angle_gamma   90.00
#
_symmetry.space_group_name_H-M   'P 1'
#
loop_
_entity.id
_entity.type
_entity.pdbx_description
1 polymer ?
#
loop_
_entity_poly.entity_id
_entity_poly.type
_entity_poly.pdbx_seq_one_letter_code
_entity_poly.pdbx_strand_id
1 'polypeptide(L)'
;MTHDILEAQQRHLAQLMEAIQRCAWFLHQSEAKIDWPIAPEWLAEHKKDVDLFETLAAINERFAKLQDSLASAMRHSALLAGESSDSFLKVLVFFEKQGVIDATIRGAFGHRFTLREAP
;
A
#
# COMPACT_ATOMS: atom_id res chain seq x y z
N MET A 1 -28.17 19.13 -8.33
CA MET A 1 -27.63 17.82 -8.78
C MET A 1 -26.10 17.75 -8.73
N THR A 2 -25.35 18.78 -9.16
CA THR A 2 -23.88 18.79 -9.09
C THR A 2 -23.31 18.79 -7.67
N HIS A 3 -23.95 19.48 -6.72
CA HIS A 3 -23.56 19.44 -5.31
C HIS A 3 -23.61 18.02 -4.71
N ASP A 4 -24.67 17.27 -5.02
CA ASP A 4 -24.89 15.91 -4.52
C ASP A 4 -23.83 14.92 -5.05
N ILE A 5 -23.42 15.10 -6.32
CA ILE A 5 -22.34 14.31 -6.92
C ILE A 5 -21.01 14.62 -6.23
N LEU A 6 -20.66 15.89 -6.06
CA LEU A 6 -19.39 16.29 -5.43
C LEU A 6 -19.31 15.79 -3.98
N GLU A 7 -20.38 15.93 -3.21
CA GLU A 7 -20.47 15.42 -1.83
C GLU A 7 -20.36 13.90 -1.76
N ALA A 8 -20.92 13.17 -2.74
CA ALA A 8 -20.74 11.73 -2.85
C ALA A 8 -19.28 11.35 -3.14
N GLN A 9 -18.60 12.08 -4.03
CA GLN A 9 -17.19 11.83 -4.33
C GLN A 9 -16.27 12.12 -3.14
N GLN A 10 -16.54 13.21 -2.39
CA GLN A 10 -15.80 13.55 -1.18
C GLN A 10 -15.99 12.51 -0.08
N ARG A 11 -17.23 12.04 0.13
CA ARG A 11 -17.51 10.93 1.06
C ARG A 11 -16.79 9.65 0.67
N HIS A 12 -16.77 9.30 -0.62
CA HIS A 12 -16.04 8.13 -1.08
C HIS A 12 -14.54 8.25 -0.80
N LEU A 13 -13.94 9.41 -1.06
CA LEU A 13 -12.54 9.64 -0.74
C LEU A 13 -12.26 9.52 0.76
N ALA A 14 -13.13 10.08 1.61
CA ALA A 14 -13.00 9.96 3.06
C ALA A 14 -13.03 8.49 3.52
N GLN A 15 -13.93 7.68 2.96
CA GLN A 15 -13.99 6.23 3.24
C GLN A 15 -12.71 5.50 2.82
N LEU A 16 -12.11 5.87 1.68
CA LEU A 16 -10.83 5.32 1.25
C LEU A 16 -9.70 5.71 2.22
N MET A 17 -9.68 6.95 2.69
CA MET A 17 -8.70 7.42 3.69
C MET A 17 -8.83 6.67 5.02
N GLU A 18 -10.05 6.46 5.51
CA GLU A 18 -10.31 5.64 6.71
C GLU A 18 -9.86 4.18 6.52
N ALA A 19 -10.08 3.61 5.34
CA ALA A 19 -9.62 2.26 5.02
C ALA A 19 -8.09 2.16 5.03
N ILE A 20 -7.39 3.16 4.48
CA ILE A 20 -5.93 3.26 4.51
C ILE A 20 -5.42 3.34 5.94
N GLN A 21 -5.97 4.24 6.76
CA GLN A 21 -5.58 4.40 8.16
C GLN A 21 -5.72 3.10 8.96
N ARG A 22 -6.85 2.41 8.79
CA ARG A 22 -7.11 1.12 9.41
C ARG A 22 -6.12 0.05 8.96
N CYS A 23 -5.83 -0.04 7.66
CA CYS A 23 -4.85 -1.00 7.15
C CYS A 23 -3.45 -0.72 7.69
N ALA A 24 -3.01 0.55 7.69
CA ALA A 24 -1.73 0.96 8.23
C ALA A 24 -1.61 0.64 9.72
N TRP A 25 -2.66 0.91 10.50
CA TRP A 25 -2.69 0.60 11.93
C TRP A 25 -2.51 -0.90 12.19
N PHE A 26 -3.31 -1.76 11.55
CA PHE A 26 -3.21 -3.21 11.74
C PHE A 26 -1.90 -3.79 11.21
N LEU A 27 -1.35 -3.23 10.13
CA LEU A 27 -0.03 -3.61 9.63
C LEU A 27 1.04 -3.32 10.68
N HIS A 28 1.05 -2.10 11.24
CA HIS A 28 1.99 -1.71 12.28
C HIS A 28 1.89 -2.61 13.53
N GLN A 29 0.66 -2.95 13.96
CA GLN A 29 0.46 -3.90 15.07
C GLN A 29 0.97 -5.31 14.77
N SER A 30 0.98 -5.72 13.50
CA SER A 30 1.48 -7.04 13.10
C SER A 30 3.00 -7.03 13.00
N GLU A 31 3.56 -5.97 12.45
CA GLU A 31 5.00 -5.73 12.36
C GLU A 31 5.65 -5.68 13.75
N ALA A 32 5.01 -5.02 14.72
CA ALA A 32 5.51 -4.91 16.09
C ALA A 32 5.64 -6.23 16.85
N LYS A 33 5.08 -7.33 16.31
CA LYS A 33 5.24 -8.69 16.86
C LYS A 33 6.53 -9.38 16.40
N ILE A 34 7.23 -8.78 15.43
CA ILE A 34 8.43 -9.33 14.82
C ILE A 34 9.60 -8.43 15.15
N ASP A 35 10.67 -9.02 15.66
CA ASP A 35 11.94 -8.33 15.83
C ASP A 35 12.68 -8.29 14.49
N TRP A 36 12.60 -7.13 13.82
CA TRP A 36 13.33 -6.88 12.57
C TRP A 36 14.75 -6.36 12.84
N PRO A 37 15.73 -6.65 11.96
CA PRO A 37 15.65 -7.54 10.80
C PRO A 37 15.82 -9.02 11.19
N ILE A 38 15.09 -9.92 10.51
CA ILE A 38 15.25 -11.36 10.71
C ILE A 38 16.46 -11.87 9.92
N ALA A 39 17.38 -12.56 10.60
CA ALA A 39 18.52 -13.21 9.96
C ALA A 39 18.09 -14.46 9.16
N PRO A 40 18.62 -14.68 7.93
CA PRO A 40 18.27 -15.84 7.11
C PRO A 40 18.57 -17.19 7.79
N GLU A 41 19.69 -17.29 8.50
CA GLU A 41 20.12 -18.50 9.21
C GLU A 41 19.13 -18.84 10.33
N TRP A 42 18.71 -17.83 11.09
CA TRP A 42 17.72 -17.98 12.16
C TRP A 42 16.37 -18.43 11.60
N LEU A 43 15.92 -17.85 10.48
CA LEU A 43 14.66 -18.25 9.82
C LEU A 43 14.72 -19.71 9.34
N ALA A 44 15.88 -20.17 8.85
CA ALA A 44 16.08 -21.55 8.43
C ALA A 44 16.00 -22.54 9.61
N GLU A 45 16.51 -22.16 10.77
CA GLU A 45 16.39 -22.93 12.02
C GLU A 45 14.95 -22.97 12.53
N HIS A 46 14.19 -21.89 12.35
CA HIS A 46 12.81 -21.72 12.84
C HIS A 46 11.74 -21.99 11.75
N LYS A 47 12.09 -22.68 10.66
CA LYS A 47 11.21 -22.94 9.50
C LYS A 47 9.89 -23.67 9.79
N LYS A 48 9.72 -24.22 11.00
CA LYS A 48 8.52 -24.93 11.44
C LYS A 48 7.72 -24.15 12.50
N ASP A 49 8.15 -22.93 12.83
CA ASP A 49 7.43 -22.05 13.75
C ASP A 49 6.18 -21.50 13.06
N VAL A 50 5.04 -22.11 13.35
CA VAL A 50 3.77 -21.77 12.70
C VAL A 50 3.36 -20.33 13.00
N ASP A 51 3.48 -19.91 14.25
CA ASP A 51 3.04 -18.58 14.70
C ASP A 51 3.85 -17.46 14.03
N LEU A 52 5.16 -17.69 13.85
CA LEU A 52 6.03 -16.79 13.10
C LEU A 52 5.56 -16.63 11.64
N PHE A 53 5.38 -17.75 10.93
CA PHE A 53 5.01 -17.71 9.51
C PHE A 53 3.57 -17.21 9.28
N GLU A 54 2.64 -17.49 10.19
CA GLU A 54 1.31 -16.89 10.15
C GLU A 54 1.38 -15.37 10.35
N THR A 55 2.23 -14.90 11.26
CA THR A 55 2.44 -13.46 11.47
C THR A 55 3.04 -12.80 10.23
N LEU A 56 4.06 -13.41 9.62
CA LEU A 56 4.69 -12.93 8.39
C LEU A 56 3.70 -12.91 7.19
N ALA A 57 2.91 -13.96 7.03
CA ALA A 57 1.88 -14.03 6.00
C ALA A 57 0.83 -12.93 6.18
N ALA A 58 0.41 -12.69 7.42
CA ALA A 58 -0.59 -11.67 7.73
C ALA A 58 -0.03 -10.25 7.56
N ILE A 59 1.27 -10.01 7.79
CA ILE A 59 1.95 -8.76 7.42
C ILE A 59 1.87 -8.56 5.90
N ASN A 60 2.23 -9.58 5.11
CA ASN A 60 2.22 -9.51 3.66
C ASN A 60 0.82 -9.21 3.08
N GLU A 61 -0.21 -9.90 3.59
CA GLU A 61 -1.61 -9.67 3.18
C GLU A 61 -2.07 -8.24 3.50
N ARG A 62 -1.79 -7.75 4.72
CA ARG A 62 -2.16 -6.40 5.13
C ARG A 62 -1.42 -5.33 4.34
N PHE A 63 -0.16 -5.58 4.01
CA PHE A 63 0.63 -4.68 3.17
C PHE A 63 0.08 -4.60 1.74
N ALA A 64 -0.25 -5.74 1.11
CA ALA A 64 -0.89 -5.76 -0.20
C ALA A 64 -2.22 -4.99 -0.21
N LYS A 65 -3.06 -5.20 0.82
CA LYS A 65 -4.33 -4.48 0.97
C LYS A 65 -4.16 -2.97 1.16
N LEU A 66 -3.11 -2.56 1.89
CA LEU A 66 -2.76 -1.15 2.05
C LEU A 66 -2.35 -0.53 0.70
N GLN A 67 -1.52 -1.22 -0.08
CA GLN A 67 -1.11 -0.78 -1.42
C GLN A 67 -2.32 -0.59 -2.35
N ASP A 68 -3.24 -1.55 -2.38
CA ASP A 68 -4.45 -1.46 -3.21
C ASP A 68 -5.34 -0.29 -2.80
N SER A 69 -5.51 -0.08 -1.49
CA SER A 69 -6.32 1.02 -0.95
C SER A 69 -5.70 2.38 -1.27
N LEU A 70 -4.38 2.51 -1.13
CA LEU A 70 -3.64 3.71 -1.53
C LEU A 70 -3.78 3.98 -3.02
N ALA A 71 -3.62 2.96 -3.87
CA ALA A 71 -3.76 3.09 -5.31
C ALA A 71 -5.16 3.56 -5.72
N SER A 72 -6.21 3.02 -5.07
CA SER A 72 -7.59 3.44 -5.28
C SER A 72 -7.81 4.91 -4.87
N ALA A 73 -7.36 5.30 -3.67
CA ALA A 73 -7.47 6.68 -3.20
C ALA A 73 -6.75 7.67 -4.10
N MET A 74 -5.51 7.37 -4.48
CA MET A 74 -4.72 8.23 -5.36
C MET A 74 -5.37 8.40 -6.74
N ARG A 75 -5.87 7.32 -7.34
CA ARG A 75 -6.60 7.40 -8.62
C ARG A 75 -7.85 8.27 -8.50
N HIS A 76 -8.60 8.10 -7.42
CA HIS A 76 -9.82 8.87 -7.15
C HIS A 76 -9.52 10.35 -6.96
N SER A 77 -8.47 10.68 -6.19
CA SER A 77 -8.01 12.04 -5.98
C SER A 77 -7.47 12.69 -7.27
N ALA A 78 -6.77 11.94 -8.12
CA ALA A 78 -6.33 12.42 -9.43
C ALA A 78 -7.53 12.74 -10.34
N LEU A 79 -8.55 11.87 -10.36
CA LEU A 79 -9.79 12.11 -11.09
C LEU A 79 -10.49 13.41 -10.63
N LEU A 80 -10.55 13.65 -9.31
CA LEU A 80 -11.14 14.87 -8.76
C LEU A 80 -10.32 16.13 -9.06
N ALA A 81 -9.01 15.99 -9.25
CA ALA A 81 -8.13 17.08 -9.68
C ALA A 81 -8.20 17.34 -11.20
N GLY A 82 -8.97 16.56 -11.96
CA GLY A 82 -9.07 16.67 -13.42
C GLY A 82 -7.87 16.07 -14.17
N GLU A 83 -7.04 15.27 -13.50
CA GLU A 83 -5.88 14.61 -14.10
C GLU A 83 -6.26 13.29 -14.78
N SER A 84 -5.58 12.96 -15.88
CA SER A 84 -5.84 11.71 -16.59
C SER A 84 -5.22 10.52 -15.86
N SER A 85 -6.07 9.60 -15.39
CA SER A 85 -5.65 8.41 -14.63
C SER A 85 -5.33 7.20 -15.51
N ASP A 86 -4.99 7.42 -16.79
CA ASP A 86 -4.86 6.37 -17.83
C ASP A 86 -3.78 5.32 -17.50
N SER A 87 -2.83 5.67 -16.63
CA SER A 87 -1.82 4.76 -16.12
C SER A 87 -1.53 5.02 -14.65
N PHE A 88 -1.34 3.96 -13.88
CA PHE A 88 -0.95 4.05 -12.48
C PHE A 88 0.37 4.82 -12.28
N LEU A 89 1.30 4.70 -13.23
CA LEU A 89 2.56 5.45 -13.18
C LEU A 89 2.34 6.96 -13.29
N LYS A 90 1.36 7.41 -14.09
CA LYS A 90 1.00 8.84 -14.18
C LYS A 90 0.47 9.35 -12.84
N VAL A 91 -0.35 8.54 -12.18
CA VAL A 91 -0.88 8.86 -10.85
C VAL A 91 0.26 8.96 -9.83
N LEU A 92 1.19 8.01 -9.80
CA LEU A 92 2.36 8.10 -8.92
C LEU A 92 3.19 9.37 -9.20
N VAL A 93 3.49 9.66 -10.46
CA VAL A 93 4.23 10.88 -10.86
C VAL A 93 3.48 12.15 -10.45
N PHE A 94 2.15 12.17 -10.54
CA PHE A 94 1.35 13.30 -10.08
C PHE A 94 1.52 13.51 -8.57
N PHE A 95 1.33 12.48 -7.76
CA PHE A 95 1.46 12.58 -6.30
C PHE A 95 2.90 12.85 -5.83
N GLU A 96 3.90 12.39 -6.59
CA GLU A 96 5.32 12.74 -6.39
C GLU A 96 5.53 14.25 -6.59
N LYS A 97 5.02 14.83 -7.69
CA LYS A 97 5.10 16.27 -7.98
C LYS A 97 4.37 17.13 -6.94
N GLN A 98 3.28 16.62 -6.36
CA GLN A 98 2.54 17.29 -5.29
C GLN A 98 3.22 17.15 -3.92
N GLY A 99 4.33 16.40 -3.80
CA GLY A 99 5.05 16.19 -2.55
C GLY A 99 4.33 15.26 -1.56
N VAL A 100 3.35 14.48 -2.03
CA VAL A 100 2.60 13.54 -1.19
C VAL A 100 3.37 12.23 -1.00
N ILE A 101 4.15 11.84 -2.01
CA ILE A 101 5.03 10.67 -1.96
C ILE A 101 6.45 11.04 -2.41
N ASP A 102 7.46 10.40 -1.81
CA ASP A 102 8.87 10.63 -2.14
C ASP A 102 9.31 9.82 -3.38
N ALA A 103 10.25 10.38 -4.14
CA ALA A 103 10.84 9.80 -5.34
C ALA A 103 11.55 8.46 -5.10
N THR A 104 11.87 8.12 -3.83
CA THR A 104 12.51 6.84 -3.44
C THR A 104 11.69 5.61 -3.87
N ILE A 105 10.38 5.77 -4.04
CA ILE A 105 9.45 4.74 -4.54
C ILE A 105 9.86 4.22 -5.94
N ARG A 106 10.46 5.06 -6.79
CA ARG A 106 10.83 4.68 -8.16
C ARG A 106 11.92 3.60 -8.21
N GLY A 107 12.83 3.59 -7.23
CA GLY A 107 13.85 2.54 -7.06
C GLY A 107 13.34 1.29 -6.33
N ALA A 108 12.45 1.46 -5.35
CA ALA A 108 11.94 0.35 -4.54
C ALA A 108 10.89 -0.52 -5.27
N PHE A 109 10.05 0.07 -6.12
CA PHE A 109 9.07 -0.69 -6.91
C PHE A 109 9.68 -1.40 -8.12
N GLY A 110 10.74 -0.85 -8.72
CA GLY A 110 11.48 -1.49 -9.82
C GLY A 110 12.22 -2.77 -9.40
N HIS A 111 12.69 -2.84 -8.16
CA HIS A 111 13.42 -4.00 -7.64
C HIS A 111 12.56 -5.03 -6.89
N ARG A 112 11.37 -4.64 -6.41
CA ARG A 112 10.51 -5.51 -5.58
C ARG A 112 9.45 -6.28 -6.37
N PHE A 113 9.15 -5.87 -7.62
CA PHE A 113 8.27 -6.62 -8.53
C PHE A 113 8.99 -7.62 -9.45
N THR A 114 10.33 -7.61 -9.50
CA THR A 114 11.10 -8.63 -10.24
C THR A 114 11.22 -9.98 -9.50
N LEU A 115 10.64 -10.10 -8.29
CA LEU A 115 10.59 -11.37 -7.55
C LEU A 115 9.28 -12.15 -7.73
N ARG A 116 8.44 -11.81 -8.71
CA ARG A 116 7.23 -12.58 -9.05
C ARG A 116 7.25 -13.21 -10.46
N GLU A 117 8.43 -13.39 -11.02
CA GLU A 117 8.66 -14.31 -12.15
C GLU A 117 9.86 -15.19 -11.85
N ALA A 118 9.63 -16.26 -11.09
CA ALA A 118 10.45 -17.46 -11.13
C ALA A 118 9.51 -18.64 -11.39
N PRO A 119 9.93 -19.64 -12.20
CA PRO A 119 9.06 -20.59 -12.91
C PRO A 119 8.21 -21.49 -12.00
#